data_AF-A0A2G9WZB8-F1
#
_entry.id   AF-A0A2G9WZB8-F1
#
_cell.length_a   1.000
_cell.length_b   1.000
_cell.length_c   1.000
_cell.angle_alpha   90.00
_cell.angle_beta   90.00
_cell.angle_gamma   90.00
#
_symmetry.space_group_name_H-M   'P 1'
#
loop_
_entity.id
_entity.type
_entity.pdbx_description
1 polymer ?
#
loop_
_entity_poly.entity_id
_entity_poly.type
_entity_poly.pdbx_seq_one_letter_code
_entity_poly.pdbx_strand_id
1 'polypeptide(L)'
;MPLRDSDNLRMALFEQVMLQKKLRKRSSVEIILKFYAFTGAVTALFGVLYVAYILLDINLTREVQMGLIIAFSGAVMSVVSLFGISYLRDRTKRLSLEQSDEIMKLALINEWAQFENIARSVSHVSKEDPGYFSIRNLLESLRKQEKIDDSDFRALLTALELRNRIVHGVDAYSIEASEVDYISTLLRKIVNRLEEVSPSKEAAS
;
A
#
# COMPACT_ATOMS: atom_id res chain seq x y z
N MET A 1 -19.30 14.28 24.31
CA MET A 1 -19.17 12.81 24.42
C MET A 1 -17.84 12.41 23.78
N PRO A 2 -16.73 12.29 24.53
CA PRO A 2 -15.36 12.23 23.97
C PRO A 2 -14.74 10.81 23.92
N LEU A 3 -15.54 9.75 24.14
CA LEU A 3 -15.03 8.37 24.29
C LEU A 3 -14.68 7.66 22.96
N ARG A 4 -15.02 8.25 21.80
CA ARG A 4 -14.88 7.58 20.49
C ARG A 4 -13.48 7.71 19.89
N ASP A 5 -12.72 8.75 20.24
CA ASP A 5 -11.36 8.96 19.70
C ASP A 5 -10.30 8.10 20.40
N SER A 6 -10.45 7.82 21.70
CA SER A 6 -9.50 6.99 22.44
C SER A 6 -9.51 5.53 22.00
N ASP A 7 -10.67 5.01 21.60
CA ASP A 7 -10.82 3.62 21.17
C ASP A 7 -10.30 3.42 19.74
N ASN A 8 -10.53 4.38 18.86
CA ASN A 8 -9.94 4.41 17.51
C ASN A 8 -8.41 4.49 17.57
N LEU A 9 -7.87 5.32 18.48
CA LEU A 9 -6.42 5.46 18.67
C LEU A 9 -5.79 4.17 19.22
N ARG A 10 -6.45 3.51 20.17
CA ARG A 10 -6.00 2.21 20.71
C ARG A 10 -6.05 1.11 19.67
N MET A 11 -7.08 1.09 18.83
CA MET A 11 -7.23 0.12 17.75
C MET A 11 -6.14 0.32 16.68
N ALA A 12 -5.89 1.56 16.25
CA ALA A 12 -4.81 1.88 15.32
C ALA A 12 -3.41 1.55 15.89
N LEU A 13 -3.16 1.83 17.18
CA LEU A 13 -1.91 1.45 17.85
C LEU A 13 -1.74 -0.07 17.93
N PHE A 14 -2.81 -0.80 18.24
CA PHE A 14 -2.78 -2.26 18.31
C PHE A 14 -2.51 -2.90 16.94
N GLU A 15 -3.12 -2.34 15.90
CA GLU A 15 -2.92 -2.75 14.51
C GLU A 15 -1.49 -2.49 14.04
N GLN A 16 -0.92 -1.32 14.37
CA GLN A 16 0.50 -1.03 14.11
C GLN A 16 1.44 -2.00 14.84
N VAL A 17 1.18 -2.32 16.11
CA VAL A 17 1.99 -3.26 16.89
C VAL A 17 1.91 -4.67 16.31
N MET A 18 0.72 -5.12 15.88
CA MET A 18 0.56 -6.41 15.20
C MET A 18 1.29 -6.46 13.86
N LEU A 19 1.20 -5.40 13.06
CA LEU A 19 1.91 -5.28 11.79
C LEU A 19 3.42 -5.33 12.00
N GLN A 20 3.95 -4.56 12.96
CA GLN A 20 5.38 -4.60 13.30
C GLN A 20 5.83 -5.99 13.76
N LYS A 21 5.05 -6.68 14.60
CA LYS A 21 5.35 -8.07 15.01
C LYS A 21 5.36 -9.03 13.82
N LYS A 22 4.40 -8.91 12.90
CA LYS A 22 4.28 -9.74 11.70
C LYS A 22 5.46 -9.52 10.75
N LEU A 23 5.86 -8.27 10.53
CA LEU A 23 7.04 -7.91 9.73
C LEU A 23 8.34 -8.41 10.37
N ARG A 24 8.50 -8.24 11.68
CA ARG A 24 9.69 -8.71 12.42
C ARG A 24 9.83 -10.22 12.39
N LYS A 25 8.74 -10.97 12.63
CA LYS A 25 8.72 -12.44 12.54
C LYS A 25 9.10 -12.93 11.14
N ARG A 26 8.62 -12.24 10.10
CA ARG A 26 8.94 -12.56 8.71
C ARG A 26 10.40 -12.31 8.36
N SER A 27 10.95 -11.17 8.79
CA SER A 27 12.37 -10.84 8.62
C SER A 27 13.26 -11.90 9.30
N SER A 28 12.92 -12.33 10.51
CA SER A 28 13.64 -13.41 11.19
C SER A 28 13.58 -14.73 10.42
N VAL A 29 12.42 -15.11 9.86
CA VAL A 29 12.29 -16.32 9.03
C VAL A 29 13.14 -16.22 7.77
N GLU A 30 13.15 -15.08 7.08
CA GLU A 30 13.97 -14.87 5.89
C GLU A 30 15.47 -14.99 6.19
N ILE A 31 15.92 -14.45 7.34
CA ILE A 31 17.31 -14.59 7.81
C ILE A 31 17.66 -16.06 8.08
N ILE A 32 16.78 -16.80 8.76
CA ILE A 32 16.98 -18.23 9.03
C ILE A 32 17.10 -19.01 7.73
N LEU A 33 16.21 -18.76 6.75
CA LEU A 33 16.29 -19.41 5.45
C LEU A 33 17.60 -19.05 4.74
N LYS A 34 17.99 -17.78 4.68
CA LYS A 34 19.28 -17.37 4.09
C LYS A 34 20.46 -18.10 4.73
N PHE A 35 20.42 -18.28 6.05
CA PHE A 35 21.44 -19.04 6.76
C PHE A 35 21.47 -20.51 6.30
N TYR A 36 20.32 -21.20 6.26
CA TYR A 36 20.22 -22.57 5.74
C TYR A 36 20.65 -22.70 4.27
N ALA A 37 20.34 -21.70 3.45
CA ALA A 37 20.76 -21.67 2.05
C ALA A 37 22.28 -21.60 1.95
N PHE A 38 22.91 -20.74 2.76
CA PHE A 38 24.35 -20.57 2.82
C PHE A 38 25.06 -21.81 3.34
N THR A 39 24.65 -22.36 4.50
CA THR A 39 25.26 -23.60 5.02
C THR A 39 25.08 -24.75 4.06
N GLY A 40 23.90 -24.92 3.48
CA GLY A 40 23.66 -25.97 2.48
C GLY A 40 24.57 -25.86 1.25
N ALA A 41 24.75 -24.64 0.73
CA ALA A 41 25.65 -24.39 -0.40
C ALA A 41 27.12 -24.66 -0.05
N VAL A 42 27.56 -24.25 1.15
CA VAL A 42 28.90 -24.51 1.65
C VAL A 42 29.14 -26.01 1.81
N THR A 43 28.19 -26.75 2.40
CA THR A 43 28.28 -28.21 2.57
C THR A 43 28.32 -28.92 1.22
N ALA A 44 27.50 -28.50 0.26
CA ALA A 44 27.53 -29.04 -1.11
C ALA A 44 28.89 -28.79 -1.79
N LEU A 45 29.45 -27.57 -1.64
CA LEU A 45 30.75 -27.21 -2.19
C LEU A 45 31.87 -28.08 -1.61
N PHE A 46 31.93 -28.26 -0.30
CA PHE A 46 32.89 -29.15 0.35
C PHE A 46 32.72 -30.60 -0.12
N GLY A 47 31.48 -31.06 -0.31
CA GLY A 47 31.20 -32.38 -0.87
C GLY A 47 31.76 -32.57 -2.27
N VAL A 48 31.55 -31.61 -3.16
CA VAL A 48 32.09 -31.63 -4.53
C VAL A 48 33.62 -31.64 -4.50
N LEU A 49 34.25 -30.79 -3.68
CA LEU A 49 35.70 -30.74 -3.53
C LEU A 49 36.28 -32.05 -2.99
N TYR A 50 35.62 -32.66 -2.02
CA TYR A 50 36.04 -33.92 -1.41
C TYR A 50 35.92 -35.08 -2.40
N VAL A 51 34.82 -35.16 -3.17
CA VAL A 51 34.65 -36.16 -4.24
C VAL A 51 35.67 -35.95 -5.35
N ALA A 52 35.94 -34.71 -5.77
CA ALA A 52 36.95 -34.39 -6.78
C ALA A 52 38.37 -34.77 -6.33
N TYR A 53 38.70 -34.53 -5.05
CA TYR A 53 39.97 -34.93 -4.44
C TYR A 53 40.14 -36.45 -4.42
N ILE A 54 39.08 -37.21 -4.16
CA ILE A 54 39.13 -38.68 -4.05
C ILE A 54 38.99 -39.38 -5.41
N LEU A 55 38.34 -38.78 -6.40
CA LEU A 55 38.32 -39.31 -7.77
C LEU A 55 39.73 -39.40 -8.40
N LEU A 56 40.72 -38.74 -7.81
CA LEU A 56 42.14 -38.89 -8.15
C LEU A 56 42.77 -40.19 -7.63
N ASP A 57 42.14 -40.90 -6.69
CA ASP A 57 42.66 -42.16 -6.12
C ASP A 57 41.51 -43.11 -5.70
N ILE A 58 41.18 -44.07 -6.57
CA ILE A 58 39.89 -44.78 -6.54
C ILE A 58 39.87 -45.88 -5.47
N ASN A 59 39.15 -45.63 -4.37
CA ASN A 59 38.35 -46.60 -3.63
C ASN A 59 37.29 -45.87 -2.77
N LEU A 60 36.00 -46.11 -3.04
CA LEU A 60 34.91 -45.50 -2.26
C LEU A 60 34.79 -46.18 -0.89
N THR A 61 35.42 -45.59 0.12
CA THR A 61 35.25 -46.00 1.52
C THR A 61 33.89 -45.54 2.07
N ARG A 62 33.43 -46.18 3.16
CA ARG A 62 32.14 -45.88 3.82
C ARG A 62 32.02 -44.42 4.27
N GLU A 63 33.15 -43.79 4.59
CA GLU A 63 33.26 -42.38 4.97
C GLU A 63 32.89 -41.45 3.81
N VAL A 64 33.27 -41.81 2.58
CA VAL A 64 32.93 -41.05 1.36
C VAL A 64 31.44 -41.10 1.07
N GLN A 65 30.81 -42.26 1.29
CA GLN A 65 29.35 -42.39 1.14
C GLN A 65 28.59 -41.50 2.13
N MET A 66 29.04 -41.42 3.39
CA MET A 66 28.46 -40.50 4.36
C MET A 66 28.69 -39.04 3.97
N GLY A 67 29.90 -38.68 3.52
CA GLY A 67 30.21 -37.34 3.04
C GLY A 67 29.33 -36.93 1.86
N LEU A 68 29.06 -37.83 0.92
CA LEU A 68 28.18 -37.59 -0.22
C LEU A 68 26.72 -37.35 0.20
N ILE A 69 26.22 -38.13 1.16
CA ILE A 69 24.86 -37.95 1.72
C ILE A 69 24.73 -36.60 2.44
N ILE A 70 25.76 -36.21 3.20
CA ILE A 70 25.81 -34.91 3.88
C ILE A 70 25.86 -33.77 2.84
N ALA A 71 26.67 -33.90 1.80
CA ALA A 71 26.74 -32.93 0.70
C ALA A 71 25.41 -32.79 -0.05
N PHE A 72 24.77 -33.92 -0.38
CA PHE A 72 23.50 -33.97 -1.06
C PHE A 72 22.38 -33.36 -0.22
N SER A 73 22.31 -33.70 1.07
CA SER A 73 21.32 -33.10 1.99
C SER A 73 21.54 -31.59 2.16
N GLY A 74 22.80 -31.13 2.22
CA GLY A 74 23.14 -29.71 2.19
C GLY A 74 22.65 -29.02 0.92
N ALA A 75 22.89 -29.61 -0.27
CA ALA A 75 22.41 -29.08 -1.54
C ALA A 75 20.87 -28.98 -1.57
N VAL A 76 20.17 -30.02 -1.13
CA VAL A 76 18.70 -30.05 -1.06
C VAL A 76 18.18 -28.97 -0.11
N MET A 77 18.76 -28.82 1.09
CA MET A 77 18.40 -27.75 2.02
C MET A 77 18.60 -26.37 1.40
N SER A 78 19.68 -26.19 0.63
CA SER A 78 19.95 -24.92 -0.05
C SER A 78 18.88 -24.57 -1.06
N VAL A 79 18.51 -25.53 -1.92
CA VAL A 79 17.46 -25.36 -2.92
C VAL A 79 16.11 -25.05 -2.26
N VAL A 80 15.69 -25.85 -1.27
CA VAL A 80 14.42 -25.64 -0.56
C VAL A 80 14.37 -24.27 0.10
N SER A 81 15.48 -23.84 0.70
CA SER A 81 15.54 -22.54 1.34
C SER A 81 15.47 -21.36 0.35
N LEU A 82 16.12 -21.47 -0.82
CA LEU A 82 15.99 -20.49 -1.89
C LEU A 82 14.54 -20.37 -2.39
N PHE A 83 13.85 -21.49 -2.56
CA PHE A 83 12.42 -21.48 -2.90
C PHE A 83 11.58 -20.81 -1.81
N GLY A 84 11.86 -21.08 -0.54
CA GLY A 84 11.17 -20.43 0.58
C GLY A 84 11.38 -18.91 0.62
N ILE A 85 12.59 -18.42 0.34
CA ILE A 85 12.87 -16.97 0.24
C ILE A 85 12.09 -16.36 -0.91
N SER A 86 12.10 -17.02 -2.08
CA SER A 86 11.39 -16.53 -3.27
C SER A 86 9.87 -16.43 -3.03
N TYR A 87 9.29 -17.47 -2.42
CA TYR A 87 7.88 -17.48 -2.04
C TYR A 87 7.52 -16.38 -1.03
N LEU A 88 8.35 -16.21 0.01
CA LEU A 88 8.16 -15.15 0.98
C LEU A 88 8.26 -13.77 0.33
N ARG A 89 9.18 -13.56 -0.60
CA ARG A 89 9.37 -12.29 -1.31
C ARG A 89 8.19 -11.96 -2.22
N ASP A 90 7.68 -12.93 -2.98
CA ASP A 90 6.50 -12.73 -3.84
C ASP A 90 5.26 -12.38 -3.02
N ARG A 91 5.03 -13.11 -1.92
CA ARG A 91 3.94 -12.79 -1.00
C ARG A 91 4.11 -11.40 -0.36
N THR A 92 5.33 -10.91 -0.14
CA THR A 92 5.55 -9.56 0.41
C THR A 92 5.17 -8.51 -0.60
N LYS A 93 5.59 -8.69 -1.86
CA LYS A 93 5.26 -7.77 -2.94
C LYS A 93 3.76 -7.68 -3.14
N ARG A 94 3.04 -8.81 -3.18
CA ARG A 94 1.58 -8.83 -3.30
C ARG A 94 0.88 -8.06 -2.17
N LEU A 95 1.24 -8.35 -0.91
CA LEU A 95 0.69 -7.63 0.24
C LEU A 95 1.04 -6.15 0.24
N SER A 96 2.25 -5.77 -0.20
CA SER A 96 2.67 -4.37 -0.31
C SER A 96 1.91 -3.63 -1.40
N LEU A 97 1.58 -4.29 -2.51
CA LEU A 97 0.78 -3.70 -3.59
C LEU A 97 -0.67 -3.51 -3.15
N GLU A 98 -1.26 -4.53 -2.51
CA GLU A 98 -2.62 -4.47 -1.95
C GLU A 98 -2.74 -3.37 -0.88
N GLN A 99 -1.78 -3.29 0.04
CA GLN A 99 -1.73 -2.23 1.04
C GLN A 99 -1.51 -0.85 0.42
N SER A 100 -0.71 -0.74 -0.64
CA SER A 100 -0.50 0.53 -1.35
C SER A 100 -1.78 1.00 -2.04
N ASP A 101 -2.56 0.09 -2.60
CA ASP A 101 -3.84 0.38 -3.25
C ASP A 101 -4.89 0.85 -2.23
N GLU A 102 -4.97 0.18 -1.06
CA GLU A 102 -5.84 0.63 0.04
C GLU A 102 -5.46 2.02 0.57
N ILE A 103 -4.16 2.28 0.78
CA ILE A 103 -3.68 3.59 1.25
C ILE A 103 -4.02 4.68 0.23
N MET A 104 -3.83 4.41 -1.05
CA MET A 104 -4.13 5.36 -2.13
C MET A 104 -5.64 5.67 -2.20
N LYS A 105 -6.50 4.66 -2.10
CA LYS A 105 -7.96 4.82 -2.04
C LYS A 105 -8.39 5.68 -0.84
N LEU A 106 -7.79 5.44 0.34
CA LEU A 106 -8.03 6.25 1.53
C LEU A 106 -7.57 7.70 1.36
N ALA A 107 -6.42 7.93 0.70
CA ALA A 107 -5.91 9.27 0.43
C ALA A 107 -6.90 10.08 -0.43
N LEU A 108 -7.46 9.48 -1.49
CA LEU A 108 -8.47 10.14 -2.32
C LEU A 108 -9.73 10.50 -1.52
N ILE A 109 -10.21 9.59 -0.66
CA ILE A 109 -11.37 9.87 0.21
C ILE A 109 -11.08 11.08 1.11
N ASN A 110 -9.87 11.15 1.67
CA ASN A 110 -9.48 12.26 2.53
C ASN A 110 -9.36 13.59 1.77
N GLU A 111 -8.78 13.59 0.57
CA GLU A 111 -8.72 14.78 -0.29
C GLU A 111 -10.11 15.24 -0.72
N TRP A 112 -11.01 14.31 -1.03
CA TRP A 112 -12.40 14.61 -1.32
C TRP A 112 -13.10 15.26 -0.12
N ALA A 113 -12.88 14.76 1.09
CA ALA A 113 -13.42 15.36 2.31
C ALA A 113 -12.89 16.78 2.56
N GLN A 114 -11.62 17.04 2.27
CA GLN A 114 -11.03 18.39 2.34
C GLN A 114 -11.69 19.32 1.31
N PHE A 115 -11.85 18.85 0.08
CA PHE A 115 -12.59 19.57 -0.95
C PHE A 115 -14.01 19.90 -0.48
N GLU A 116 -14.77 18.95 0.04
CA GLU A 116 -16.14 19.21 0.52
C GLU A 116 -16.18 20.28 1.61
N ASN A 117 -15.25 20.24 2.57
CA ASN A 117 -15.18 21.23 3.64
C ASN A 117 -14.91 22.64 3.11
N ILE A 118 -13.98 22.77 2.17
CA ILE A 118 -13.61 24.06 1.57
C ILE A 118 -14.71 24.56 0.63
N ALA A 119 -15.23 23.68 -0.23
CA ALA A 119 -16.37 23.96 -1.09
C ALA A 119 -17.56 24.50 -0.29
N ARG A 120 -17.86 23.89 0.87
CA ARG A 120 -18.94 24.34 1.76
C ARG A 120 -18.65 25.68 2.42
N SER A 121 -17.39 25.96 2.78
CA SER A 121 -17.04 27.23 3.41
C SER A 121 -17.08 28.41 2.44
N VAL A 122 -16.80 28.18 1.15
CA VAL A 122 -16.83 29.22 0.11
C VAL A 122 -18.18 29.31 -0.61
N SER A 123 -19.02 28.27 -0.53
CA SER A 123 -20.34 28.29 -1.12
C SER A 123 -21.35 29.04 -0.24
N HIS A 124 -22.22 29.84 -0.86
CA HIS A 124 -23.35 30.48 -0.16
C HIS A 124 -24.53 29.53 0.15
N VAL A 125 -24.32 28.21 0.17
CA VAL A 125 -25.38 27.26 0.51
C VAL A 125 -25.64 27.32 2.01
N SER A 126 -26.77 27.90 2.42
CA SER A 126 -27.16 27.98 3.83
C SER A 126 -27.31 26.57 4.42
N LYS A 127 -26.90 26.38 5.68
CA LYS A 127 -27.13 25.12 6.41
C LYS A 127 -28.61 24.79 6.57
N GLU A 128 -29.47 25.76 6.39
CA GLU A 128 -30.93 25.66 6.46
C GLU A 128 -31.56 25.20 5.14
N ASP A 129 -30.79 25.19 4.04
CA ASP A 129 -31.24 24.69 2.74
C ASP A 129 -31.35 23.15 2.79
N PRO A 130 -32.49 22.54 2.42
CA PRO A 130 -32.63 21.10 2.27
C PRO A 130 -31.57 20.48 1.36
N GLY A 131 -31.06 21.25 0.39
CA GLY A 131 -29.99 20.88 -0.53
C GLY A 131 -28.58 20.92 0.05
N TYR A 132 -28.38 21.40 1.29
CA TYR A 132 -27.06 21.53 1.91
C TYR A 132 -26.29 20.21 1.86
N PHE A 133 -26.92 19.08 2.20
CA PHE A 133 -26.23 17.78 2.21
C PHE A 133 -26.00 17.18 0.82
N SER A 134 -26.64 17.72 -0.23
CA SER A 134 -26.46 17.23 -1.60
C SER A 134 -25.14 17.73 -2.19
N ILE A 135 -24.21 16.81 -2.43
CA ILE A 135 -22.93 17.09 -3.12
C ILE A 135 -23.19 17.69 -4.50
N ARG A 136 -24.19 17.19 -5.23
CA ARG A 136 -24.51 17.71 -6.57
C ARG A 136 -24.99 19.16 -6.51
N ASN A 137 -25.79 19.51 -5.51
CA ASN A 137 -26.25 20.89 -5.31
C ASN A 137 -25.09 21.82 -4.92
N LEU A 138 -24.16 21.32 -4.10
CA LEU A 138 -22.93 22.05 -3.75
C LEU A 138 -22.11 22.36 -5.02
N LEU A 139 -21.88 21.38 -5.89
CA LEU A 139 -21.15 21.57 -7.14
C LEU A 139 -21.87 22.56 -8.08
N GLU A 140 -23.19 22.43 -8.22
CA GLU A 140 -23.98 23.36 -9.04
C GLU A 140 -23.94 24.79 -8.50
N SER A 141 -23.94 24.93 -7.17
CA SER A 141 -23.85 26.22 -6.49
C SER A 141 -22.49 26.89 -6.72
N LEU A 142 -21.40 26.14 -6.60
CA LEU A 142 -20.04 26.63 -6.90
C LEU A 142 -19.93 27.09 -8.36
N ARG A 143 -20.51 26.33 -9.30
CA ARG A 143 -20.51 26.70 -10.72
C ARG A 143 -21.33 27.96 -10.98
N LYS A 144 -22.54 28.06 -10.40
CA LYS A 144 -23.40 29.26 -10.53
C LYS A 144 -22.75 30.52 -9.94
N GLN A 145 -21.90 30.35 -8.93
CA GLN A 145 -21.13 31.42 -8.29
C GLN A 145 -19.80 31.71 -9.01
N GLU A 146 -19.56 31.07 -10.17
CA GLU A 146 -18.33 31.20 -10.97
C GLU A 146 -17.05 30.89 -10.18
N LYS A 147 -17.16 30.11 -9.09
CA LYS A 147 -16.01 29.66 -8.28
C LYS A 147 -15.27 28.48 -8.94
N ILE A 148 -15.98 27.76 -9.80
CA ILE A 148 -15.44 26.68 -10.64
C ILE A 148 -16.00 26.84 -12.05
N ASP A 149 -15.22 26.43 -13.05
CA ASP A 149 -15.67 26.43 -14.45
C ASP A 149 -16.39 25.13 -14.84
N ASP A 150 -16.90 25.05 -16.07
CA ASP A 150 -17.57 23.84 -16.59
C ASP A 150 -16.63 22.62 -16.70
N SER A 151 -15.33 22.85 -16.85
CA SER A 151 -14.33 21.78 -16.92
C SER A 151 -14.09 21.16 -15.54
N ASP A 152 -13.97 22.02 -14.52
CA ASP A 152 -13.86 21.67 -13.12
C ASP A 152 -15.11 20.94 -12.63
N PHE A 153 -16.29 21.43 -13.02
CA PHE A 153 -17.55 20.80 -12.67
C PHE A 153 -17.64 19.36 -13.19
N ARG A 154 -17.25 19.12 -14.45
CA ARG A 154 -17.20 17.76 -15.02
C ARG A 154 -16.20 16.89 -14.29
N ALA A 155 -15.02 17.44 -14.00
CA ALA A 155 -13.97 16.68 -13.32
C ALA A 155 -14.33 16.32 -11.87
N LEU A 156 -15.04 17.21 -11.16
CA LEU A 156 -15.58 16.93 -9.82
C LEU A 156 -16.70 15.89 -9.84
N LEU A 157 -17.49 15.81 -10.91
CA LEU A 157 -18.45 14.71 -11.09
C LEU A 157 -17.72 13.37 -11.29
N THR A 158 -16.67 13.32 -12.12
CA THR A 158 -15.83 12.13 -12.28
C THR A 158 -15.20 11.71 -10.94
N ALA A 159 -14.68 12.68 -10.18
CA ALA A 159 -14.12 12.43 -8.86
C ALA A 159 -15.14 11.88 -7.86
N LEU A 160 -16.38 12.39 -7.88
CA LEU A 160 -17.49 11.89 -7.08
C LEU A 160 -17.85 10.44 -7.44
N GLU A 161 -17.92 10.13 -8.74
CA GLU A 161 -18.17 8.76 -9.22
C GLU A 161 -17.07 7.80 -8.75
N LEU A 162 -15.80 8.20 -8.88
CA LEU A 162 -14.67 7.41 -8.41
C LEU A 162 -14.73 7.18 -6.89
N ARG A 163 -14.97 8.24 -6.11
CA ARG A 163 -15.15 8.16 -4.65
C ARG A 163 -16.30 7.22 -4.27
N ASN A 164 -17.42 7.28 -4.98
CA ASN A 164 -18.55 6.39 -4.74
C ASN A 164 -18.22 4.93 -5.07
N ARG A 165 -17.51 4.66 -6.17
CA ARG A 165 -17.01 3.31 -6.50
C ARG A 165 -16.12 2.75 -5.39
N ILE A 166 -15.19 3.56 -4.86
CA ILE A 166 -14.31 3.17 -3.76
C ILE A 166 -15.11 2.89 -2.47
N VAL A 167 -15.99 3.81 -2.07
CA VAL A 167 -16.76 3.71 -0.81
C VAL A 167 -17.75 2.55 -0.84
N HIS A 168 -18.41 2.31 -1.97
CA HIS A 168 -19.38 1.22 -2.11
C HIS A 168 -18.75 -0.11 -2.55
N GLY A 169 -17.43 -0.15 -2.78
CA GLY A 169 -16.72 -1.34 -3.23
C GLY A 169 -17.14 -1.86 -4.60
N VAL A 170 -17.84 -1.04 -5.39
CA VAL A 170 -18.28 -1.40 -6.75
C VAL A 170 -17.05 -1.33 -7.65
N ASP A 171 -16.66 -2.50 -8.18
CA ASP A 171 -15.49 -2.68 -9.03
C ASP A 171 -14.15 -2.24 -8.42
N ALA A 172 -13.92 -2.56 -7.14
CA ALA A 172 -12.67 -2.21 -6.44
C ALA A 172 -11.38 -2.73 -7.13
N TYR A 173 -11.50 -3.71 -8.03
CA TYR A 173 -10.40 -4.26 -8.83
C TYR A 173 -10.18 -3.58 -10.19
N SER A 174 -11.07 -2.69 -10.64
CA SER A 174 -10.96 -1.97 -11.93
C SER A 174 -10.53 -0.52 -11.79
N ILE A 175 -10.25 -0.06 -10.57
CA ILE A 175 -9.76 1.30 -10.33
C ILE A 175 -8.23 1.29 -10.48
N GLU A 176 -7.72 1.93 -11.52
CA GLU A 176 -6.29 2.02 -11.76
C GLU A 176 -5.63 3.10 -10.88
N ALA A 177 -4.40 2.86 -10.44
CA ALA A 177 -3.65 3.82 -9.63
C ALA A 177 -3.40 5.16 -10.35
N SER A 178 -3.22 5.11 -11.66
CA SER A 178 -3.12 6.28 -12.55
C SER A 178 -4.38 7.15 -12.52
N GLU A 179 -5.56 6.51 -12.49
CA GLU A 179 -6.85 7.20 -12.43
C GLU A 179 -6.99 7.94 -11.10
N VAL A 180 -6.64 7.28 -9.98
CA VAL A 180 -6.69 7.89 -8.65
C VAL A 180 -5.71 9.06 -8.52
N ASP A 181 -4.46 8.91 -8.97
CA ASP A 181 -3.44 9.97 -8.90
C ASP A 181 -3.80 11.19 -9.75
N TYR A 182 -4.35 10.96 -10.95
CA TYR A 182 -4.85 12.02 -11.82
C TYR A 182 -5.98 12.82 -11.14
N ILE A 183 -6.98 12.13 -10.59
CA ILE A 183 -8.11 12.80 -9.92
C ILE A 183 -7.65 13.50 -8.65
N SER A 184 -6.78 12.89 -7.84
CA SER A 184 -6.18 13.52 -6.66
C SER A 184 -5.46 14.83 -6.99
N THR A 185 -4.64 14.83 -8.05
CA THR A 185 -3.95 16.02 -8.52
C THR A 185 -4.91 17.11 -8.96
N LEU A 186 -6.00 16.72 -9.64
CA LEU A 186 -7.02 17.64 -10.10
C LEU A 186 -7.82 18.25 -8.94
N LEU A 187 -8.22 17.43 -7.96
CA LEU A 187 -8.89 17.88 -6.74
C LEU A 187 -8.02 18.90 -6.00
N ARG A 188 -6.72 18.62 -5.83
CA ARG A 188 -5.79 19.54 -5.17
C ARG A 188 -5.68 20.88 -5.90
N LYS A 189 -5.67 20.88 -7.24
CA LYS A 189 -5.67 22.12 -8.03
C LYS A 189 -6.94 22.94 -7.82
N ILE A 190 -8.11 22.29 -7.84
CA ILE A 190 -9.39 22.95 -7.59
C ILE A 190 -9.43 23.52 -6.18
N VAL A 191 -9.05 22.73 -5.18
CA VAL A 191 -8.99 23.16 -3.78
C VAL A 191 -8.11 24.38 -3.60
N ASN A 192 -6.88 24.37 -4.13
CA ASN A 192 -5.97 25.51 -4.02
C ASN A 192 -6.58 26.79 -4.62
N ARG A 193 -7.27 26.69 -5.77
CA ARG A 193 -7.95 27.85 -6.36
C ARG A 193 -9.13 28.34 -5.52
N LEU A 194 -9.89 27.43 -4.92
CA LEU A 194 -11.00 27.80 -4.03
C LEU A 194 -10.51 28.46 -2.74
N GLU A 195 -9.37 28.04 -2.20
CA GLU A 195 -8.72 28.67 -1.05
C GLU A 195 -8.19 30.07 -1.37
N GLU A 196 -7.60 30.28 -2.55
CA GLU A 196 -7.14 31.61 -3.01
C GLU A 196 -8.29 32.62 -3.17
N VAL A 197 -9.50 32.13 -3.46
CA VAL A 197 -10.71 32.94 -3.64
C VAL A 197 -11.46 33.17 -2.31
N SER A 198 -11.02 32.55 -1.21
CA SER A 198 -11.64 32.70 0.11
C SER A 198 -11.19 34.01 0.79
N PRO A 199 -12.09 34.81 1.39
CA PRO A 199 -11.82 36.16 1.89
C PRO A 199 -10.86 36.25 3.10
N SER A 200 -10.26 35.14 3.54
CA SER A 200 -9.31 35.14 4.65
C SER A 200 -7.98 35.85 4.33
N LYS A 201 -7.69 36.18 3.06
CA LYS A 201 -6.53 37.00 2.66
C LYS A 201 -6.81 38.49 2.51
N GLU A 202 -8.05 38.92 2.35
CA GLU A 202 -8.39 40.36 2.25
C GLU A 202 -8.37 41.08 3.61
N ALA A 203 -8.42 40.34 4.73
CA ALA A 203 -8.31 40.91 6.08
C ALA A 203 -6.86 41.09 6.57
N ALA A 204 -5.85 40.78 5.75
CA ALA A 204 -4.43 40.80 6.14
C ALA A 204 -3.52 41.63 5.20
N SER A 205 -4.09 42.47 4.33
CA SER A 205 -3.36 43.51 3.56
C SER A 205 -3.86 44.90 3.89
#